data_AF-A0A1G4TUP3-F1
#
_entry.id   AF-A0A1G4TUP3-F1
#
_cell.length_a   1.000
_cell.length_b   1.000
_cell.length_c   1.000
_cell.angle_alpha   90.00
_cell.angle_beta   90.00
_cell.angle_gamma   90.00
#
_symmetry.space_group_name_H-M   'P 1'
#
loop_
_entity.id
_entity.type
_entity.pdbx_description
1 polymer ?
#
loop_
_entity_poly.entity_id
_entity_poly.type
_entity_poly.pdbx_seq_one_letter_code
_entity_poly.pdbx_strand_id
1 'polypeptide(L)'
;MGNNRKRKLIIEDGVTEIKTKEYSDYAKLEEVWMPDSVVNIGNEAFSRCRELKKIHFSANLKRIGAKAFYGCGLEEVVIPDGVELISNEAFFLCTELKKIYIPDSVSGINSCTFYNCEKLKEVRLPHYTRARTIMGKSAFYCCKSLERIDMPDTFYYIDDGAFDACHSLREINLSRIEVIGKNAFSGCESLRKVVLDDIRIIEEFAFGHCKALEEVIIKNPDCEINKYAFSFTKFESKDVINVSKFTTSQKPYIKPYDASSKYDDYHWSPQDLAEYYGYDNVEDYYDNM
;
A
#
# COMPACT_ATOMS: atom_id res chain seq x y z
N MET A 1 12.23 -20.23 -25.38
CA MET A 1 11.69 -21.15 -24.34
C MET A 1 12.77 -22.11 -23.82
N GLY A 2 13.94 -21.64 -23.36
CA GLY A 2 15.10 -22.50 -23.14
C GLY A 2 15.77 -22.49 -21.75
N ASN A 3 15.34 -21.68 -20.79
CA ASN A 3 16.18 -21.41 -19.61
C ASN A 3 15.49 -21.61 -18.25
N ASN A 4 14.29 -22.20 -18.23
CA ASN A 4 13.44 -22.38 -17.04
C ASN A 4 13.92 -23.50 -16.06
N ARG A 5 15.24 -23.73 -15.97
CA ARG A 5 15.86 -24.77 -15.11
C ARG A 5 16.98 -24.25 -14.21
N LYS A 6 17.43 -23.00 -14.39
CA LYS A 6 18.52 -22.45 -13.60
C LYS A 6 18.00 -21.96 -12.25
N ARG A 7 18.57 -22.47 -11.15
CA ARG A 7 18.34 -21.95 -9.80
C ARG A 7 19.04 -20.61 -9.56
N LYS A 8 20.15 -20.37 -10.26
CA LYS A 8 20.93 -19.14 -10.15
C LYS A 8 21.07 -18.48 -11.52
N LEU A 9 20.83 -17.19 -11.57
CA LEU A 9 21.01 -16.36 -12.76
C LEU A 9 22.05 -15.28 -12.45
N ILE A 10 23.08 -15.20 -13.29
CA ILE A 10 24.05 -14.11 -13.29
C ILE A 10 23.79 -13.35 -14.59
N ILE A 11 23.41 -12.07 -14.48
CA ILE A 11 23.25 -11.20 -15.64
C ILE A 11 24.64 -10.81 -16.14
N GLU A 12 24.83 -10.84 -17.46
CA GLU A 12 26.13 -10.55 -18.08
C GLU A 12 26.48 -9.06 -17.94
N ASP A 13 27.78 -8.78 -17.73
CA ASP A 13 28.28 -7.41 -17.69
C ASP A 13 28.05 -6.70 -19.03
N GLY A 14 27.77 -5.39 -18.98
CA GLY A 14 27.38 -4.59 -20.14
C GLY A 14 25.88 -4.64 -20.47
N VAL A 15 25.09 -5.51 -19.84
CA VAL A 15 23.62 -5.43 -19.91
C VAL A 15 23.16 -4.21 -19.13
N THR A 16 22.48 -3.27 -19.80
CA THR A 16 21.99 -2.03 -19.20
C THR A 16 20.52 -2.08 -18.78
N GLU A 17 19.75 -2.98 -19.39
CA GLU A 17 18.32 -3.14 -19.14
C GLU A 17 17.97 -4.62 -19.19
N ILE A 18 17.25 -5.07 -18.16
CA ILE A 18 16.55 -6.36 -18.18
C ILE A 18 15.19 -6.11 -18.82
N LYS A 19 14.95 -6.72 -19.98
CA LYS A 19 13.79 -6.38 -20.80
C LYS A 19 12.48 -6.85 -20.17
N THR A 20 11.39 -6.25 -20.66
CA THR A 20 10.04 -6.67 -20.31
C THR A 20 9.88 -8.18 -20.48
N LYS A 21 9.42 -8.86 -19.41
CA LYS A 21 9.17 -10.31 -19.34
C LYS A 21 10.38 -11.23 -19.60
N GLU A 22 11.61 -10.72 -19.62
CA GLU A 22 12.79 -11.49 -20.04
C GLU A 22 12.98 -12.80 -19.24
N TYR A 23 12.72 -12.76 -17.93
CA TYR A 23 12.80 -13.88 -17.01
C TYR A 23 11.45 -14.23 -16.36
N SER A 24 10.33 -13.80 -16.96
CA SER A 24 8.99 -14.14 -16.45
C SER A 24 8.77 -15.66 -16.44
N ASP A 25 8.08 -16.13 -15.41
CA ASP A 25 7.71 -17.54 -15.19
C ASP A 25 8.90 -18.49 -15.03
N TYR A 26 10.06 -17.97 -14.63
CA TYR A 26 11.22 -18.78 -14.28
C TYR A 26 11.02 -19.42 -12.89
N ALA A 27 10.07 -20.35 -12.81
CA ALA A 27 9.52 -20.86 -11.55
C ALA A 27 10.54 -21.58 -10.64
N LYS A 28 11.69 -21.97 -11.18
CA LYS A 28 12.80 -22.63 -10.45
C LYS A 28 13.99 -21.72 -10.15
N LEU A 29 13.90 -20.44 -10.50
CA LEU A 29 14.94 -19.47 -10.21
C LEU A 29 14.87 -19.10 -8.73
N GLU A 30 16.00 -19.21 -8.02
CA GLU A 30 16.12 -18.97 -6.58
C GLU A 30 16.91 -17.70 -6.26
N GLU A 31 17.87 -17.35 -7.10
CA GLU A 31 18.81 -16.24 -6.87
C GLU A 31 19.22 -15.54 -8.18
N VAL A 32 19.22 -14.21 -8.17
CA VAL A 32 19.66 -13.36 -9.30
C VAL A 32 20.80 -12.46 -8.86
N TRP A 33 21.85 -12.37 -9.68
CA TRP A 33 22.96 -11.44 -9.53
C TRP A 33 23.00 -10.47 -10.71
N MET A 34 22.90 -9.17 -10.43
CA MET A 34 22.97 -8.11 -11.43
C MET A 34 24.32 -7.37 -11.33
N PRO A 35 25.03 -7.17 -12.46
CA PRO A 35 26.21 -6.31 -12.49
C PRO A 35 25.79 -4.83 -12.43
N ASP A 36 26.73 -3.98 -12.05
CA ASP A 36 26.54 -2.53 -11.95
C ASP A 36 26.21 -1.84 -13.28
N SER A 37 26.35 -2.54 -14.41
CA SER A 37 25.90 -2.05 -15.71
C SER A 37 24.38 -1.96 -15.81
N VAL A 38 23.61 -2.73 -15.04
CA VAL A 38 22.14 -2.77 -15.11
C VAL A 38 21.58 -1.50 -14.49
N VAL A 39 20.88 -0.70 -15.30
CA VAL A 39 20.26 0.57 -14.88
C VAL A 39 18.74 0.43 -14.74
N ASN A 40 18.10 -0.45 -15.53
CA ASN A 40 16.65 -0.61 -15.54
C ASN A 40 16.23 -2.07 -15.48
N ILE A 41 15.17 -2.34 -14.71
CA ILE A 41 14.42 -3.60 -14.75
C ILE A 41 13.07 -3.31 -15.41
N GLY A 42 12.82 -3.94 -16.55
CA GLY A 42 11.61 -3.77 -17.33
C GLY A 42 10.37 -4.38 -16.69
N ASN A 43 9.22 -4.14 -17.30
CA ASN A 43 7.93 -4.59 -16.78
C ASN A 43 7.85 -6.12 -16.75
N GLU A 44 7.31 -6.69 -15.68
CA GLU A 44 7.16 -8.14 -15.51
C GLU A 44 8.47 -8.94 -15.68
N ALA A 45 9.65 -8.30 -15.59
CA ALA A 45 10.94 -8.92 -15.92
C ALA A 45 11.20 -10.24 -15.18
N PHE A 46 10.80 -10.33 -13.92
CA PHE A 46 10.90 -11.52 -13.06
C PHE A 46 9.54 -11.99 -12.56
N SER A 47 8.44 -11.60 -13.22
CA SER A 47 7.09 -11.97 -12.81
C SER A 47 6.95 -13.49 -12.67
N ARG A 48 6.26 -13.95 -11.63
CA ARG A 48 5.97 -15.35 -11.30
C ARG A 48 7.20 -16.24 -11.10
N CYS A 49 8.35 -15.67 -10.75
CA CYS A 49 9.50 -16.42 -10.25
C CYS A 49 9.26 -16.84 -8.79
N ARG A 50 8.35 -17.80 -8.57
CA ARG A 50 7.83 -18.16 -7.24
C ARG A 50 8.88 -18.70 -6.27
N GLU A 51 9.99 -19.25 -6.77
CA GLU A 51 11.09 -19.75 -5.95
C GLU A 51 12.20 -18.69 -5.75
N LEU A 52 12.09 -17.49 -6.34
CA LEU A 52 13.12 -16.44 -6.28
C LEU A 52 13.13 -15.81 -4.90
N LYS A 53 14.11 -16.18 -4.08
CA LYS A 53 14.23 -15.73 -2.69
C LYS A 53 15.16 -14.54 -2.53
N LYS A 54 16.17 -14.43 -3.40
CA LYS A 54 17.26 -13.45 -3.27
C LYS A 54 17.57 -12.76 -4.58
N ILE A 55 17.78 -11.46 -4.50
CA ILE A 55 18.20 -10.64 -5.61
C ILE A 55 19.33 -9.71 -5.15
N HIS A 56 20.43 -9.75 -5.89
CA HIS A 56 21.54 -8.81 -5.72
C HIS A 56 21.38 -7.78 -6.83
N PHE A 57 20.81 -6.64 -6.47
CA PHE A 57 20.59 -5.54 -7.40
C PHE A 57 21.91 -4.86 -7.79
N SER A 58 21.90 -4.24 -8.95
CA SER A 58 22.95 -3.31 -9.40
C SER A 58 23.01 -2.09 -8.49
N ALA A 59 24.22 -1.61 -8.16
CA ALA A 59 24.40 -0.36 -7.42
C ALA A 59 23.96 0.89 -8.20
N ASN A 60 23.85 0.79 -9.53
CA ASN A 60 23.44 1.89 -10.41
C ASN A 60 21.98 1.79 -10.85
N LEU A 61 21.19 0.91 -10.22
CA LEU A 61 19.79 0.71 -10.59
C LEU A 61 18.99 2.01 -10.40
N LYS A 62 18.24 2.40 -11.43
CA LYS A 62 17.40 3.59 -11.44
C LYS A 62 15.91 3.28 -11.41
N ARG A 63 15.47 2.21 -12.06
CA ARG A 63 14.05 1.91 -12.23
C ARG A 63 13.72 0.44 -12.05
N ILE A 64 12.63 0.19 -11.32
CA ILE A 64 11.94 -1.09 -11.24
C ILE A 64 10.59 -0.94 -11.94
N GLY A 65 10.41 -1.69 -13.02
CA GLY A 65 9.22 -1.67 -13.86
C GLY A 65 7.96 -2.23 -13.19
N ALA A 66 6.82 -2.00 -13.83
CA ALA A 66 5.53 -2.47 -13.32
C ALA A 66 5.52 -4.00 -13.26
N LYS A 67 4.98 -4.55 -12.17
CA LYS A 67 4.93 -6.02 -11.95
C LYS A 67 6.28 -6.73 -12.03
N ALA A 68 7.41 -6.02 -11.92
CA ALA A 68 8.75 -6.59 -12.14
C ALA A 68 9.01 -7.86 -11.32
N PHE A 69 8.52 -7.90 -10.07
CA PHE A 69 8.61 -9.04 -9.16
C PHE A 69 7.23 -9.59 -8.75
N TYR A 70 6.20 -9.40 -9.57
CA TYR A 70 4.86 -9.92 -9.30
C TYR A 70 4.91 -11.40 -8.94
N GLY A 71 4.37 -11.81 -7.79
CA GLY A 71 4.30 -13.21 -7.37
C GLY A 71 5.65 -13.90 -7.13
N CYS A 72 6.71 -13.15 -6.80
CA CYS A 72 8.01 -13.72 -6.45
C CYS A 72 8.06 -14.19 -5.00
N GLY A 73 8.90 -15.20 -4.71
CA GLY A 73 9.13 -15.73 -3.37
C GLY A 73 10.17 -14.95 -2.55
N LEU A 74 10.34 -13.65 -2.80
CA LEU A 74 11.38 -12.83 -2.18
C LEU A 74 11.14 -12.76 -0.67
N GLU A 75 12.18 -12.95 0.15
CA GLU A 75 12.03 -12.91 1.61
C GLU A 75 12.44 -11.56 2.21
N GLU A 76 13.53 -10.97 1.70
CA GLU A 76 14.06 -9.68 2.13
C GLU A 76 14.54 -8.91 0.90
N VAL A 77 14.18 -7.63 0.83
CA VAL A 77 14.52 -6.77 -0.31
C VAL A 77 15.15 -5.49 0.21
N VAL A 78 16.37 -5.22 -0.25
CA VAL A 78 17.07 -3.95 -0.01
C VAL A 78 17.15 -3.24 -1.34
N ILE A 79 16.33 -2.21 -1.53
CA ILE A 79 16.36 -1.40 -2.75
C ILE A 79 17.63 -0.53 -2.71
N PRO A 80 18.50 -0.57 -3.73
CA PRO A 80 19.73 0.23 -3.75
C PRO A 80 19.46 1.72 -3.70
N ASP A 81 20.36 2.46 -3.04
CA ASP A 81 20.37 3.91 -3.10
C ASP A 81 20.48 4.38 -4.55
N GLY A 82 19.73 5.42 -4.92
CA GLY A 82 19.72 5.96 -6.27
C GLY A 82 18.64 5.41 -7.18
N VAL A 83 17.88 4.38 -6.75
CA VAL A 83 16.62 4.00 -7.40
C VAL A 83 15.64 5.16 -7.29
N GLU A 84 15.13 5.62 -8.42
CA GLU A 84 14.25 6.78 -8.54
C GLU A 84 12.78 6.37 -8.64
N LEU A 85 12.51 5.21 -9.23
CA LEU A 85 11.14 4.75 -9.50
C LEU A 85 10.95 3.26 -9.17
N ILE A 86 9.96 2.97 -8.35
CA ILE A 86 9.35 1.65 -8.19
C ILE A 86 7.93 1.74 -8.74
N SER A 87 7.65 1.09 -9.87
CA SER A 87 6.37 1.24 -10.57
C SER A 87 5.23 0.46 -9.88
N ASN A 88 4.01 0.66 -10.37
CA ASN A 88 2.81 -0.04 -9.87
C ASN A 88 3.02 -1.56 -9.80
N GLU A 89 2.50 -2.18 -8.74
CA GLU A 89 2.48 -3.63 -8.57
C GLU A 89 3.86 -4.31 -8.58
N ALA A 90 4.96 -3.56 -8.43
CA ALA A 90 6.32 -4.11 -8.57
C ALA A 90 6.57 -5.34 -7.69
N PHE A 91 6.01 -5.39 -6.47
CA PHE A 91 6.12 -6.52 -5.52
C PHE A 91 4.74 -7.12 -5.18
N PHE A 92 3.75 -6.96 -6.04
CA PHE A 92 2.41 -7.53 -5.86
C PHE A 92 2.48 -9.05 -5.66
N LEU A 93 1.74 -9.60 -4.69
CA LEU A 93 1.74 -11.03 -4.33
C LEU A 93 3.12 -11.61 -3.97
N CYS A 94 4.07 -10.81 -3.49
CA CYS A 94 5.28 -11.33 -2.85
C CYS A 94 4.96 -11.86 -1.44
N THR A 95 4.21 -12.95 -1.35
CA THR A 95 3.63 -13.47 -0.10
C THR A 95 4.68 -13.91 0.93
N GLU A 96 5.91 -14.17 0.50
CA GLU A 96 7.03 -14.54 1.36
C GLU A 96 7.86 -13.34 1.87
N LEU A 97 7.58 -12.13 1.38
CA LEU A 97 8.34 -10.93 1.71
C LEU A 97 8.09 -10.55 3.16
N LYS A 98 9.16 -10.54 3.96
CA LYS A 98 9.13 -10.20 5.40
C LYS A 98 9.62 -8.79 5.66
N LYS A 99 10.58 -8.32 4.87
CA LYS A 99 11.26 -7.04 5.08
C LYS A 99 11.53 -6.34 3.77
N ILE A 100 11.28 -5.03 3.73
CA ILE A 100 11.76 -4.19 2.64
C ILE A 100 12.32 -2.85 3.13
N TYR A 101 13.49 -2.50 2.59
CA TYR A 101 14.10 -1.19 2.72
C TYR A 101 13.93 -0.40 1.41
N ILE A 102 13.27 0.76 1.49
CA ILE A 102 13.07 1.68 0.37
C ILE A 102 13.86 2.96 0.66
N PRO A 103 14.83 3.34 -0.20
CA PRO A 103 15.68 4.51 0.04
C PRO A 103 14.97 5.82 -0.28
N ASP A 104 15.49 6.91 0.29
CA ASP A 104 14.97 8.28 0.16
C ASP A 104 14.95 8.82 -1.28
N SER A 105 15.65 8.15 -2.21
CA SER A 105 15.69 8.52 -3.64
C SER A 105 14.46 8.10 -4.43
N VAL A 106 13.68 7.14 -3.94
CA VAL A 106 12.47 6.65 -4.63
C VAL A 106 11.41 7.73 -4.58
N SER A 107 10.72 8.03 -5.68
CA SER A 107 9.80 9.18 -5.79
C SER A 107 8.46 9.03 -5.06
N GLY A 108 8.08 7.83 -4.65
CA GLY A 108 6.77 7.55 -4.06
C GLY A 108 6.52 6.05 -3.85
N ILE A 109 5.49 5.73 -3.07
CA ILE A 109 4.94 4.37 -3.00
C ILE A 109 3.70 4.33 -3.89
N ASN A 110 3.82 3.60 -5.00
CA ASN A 110 2.82 3.57 -6.05
C ASN A 110 1.68 2.58 -5.77
N SER A 111 0.68 2.55 -6.65
CA SER A 111 -0.50 1.71 -6.48
C SER A 111 -0.13 0.22 -6.42
N CYS A 112 -0.72 -0.48 -5.46
CA CYS A 112 -0.61 -1.92 -5.26
C CYS A 112 0.84 -2.45 -5.14
N THR A 113 1.83 -1.60 -4.83
CA THR A 113 3.25 -2.01 -4.85
C THR A 113 3.54 -3.22 -3.98
N PHE A 114 2.94 -3.34 -2.79
CA PHE A 114 3.09 -4.45 -1.84
C PHE A 114 1.76 -5.19 -1.57
N TYR A 115 0.82 -5.12 -2.51
CA TYR A 115 -0.47 -5.79 -2.38
C TYR A 115 -0.31 -7.28 -2.09
N ASN A 116 -1.00 -7.76 -1.06
CA ASN A 116 -1.00 -9.13 -0.55
C ASN A 116 0.40 -9.69 -0.23
N CYS A 117 1.31 -8.84 0.29
CA CYS A 117 2.55 -9.28 0.92
C CYS A 117 2.27 -9.73 2.36
N GLU A 118 1.58 -10.86 2.51
CA GLU A 118 0.97 -11.29 3.79
C GLU A 118 1.97 -11.45 4.96
N LYS A 119 3.23 -11.76 4.66
CA LYS A 119 4.31 -11.91 5.66
C LYS A 119 5.11 -10.64 5.94
N LEU A 120 4.78 -9.51 5.29
CA LEU A 120 5.54 -8.27 5.41
C LEU A 120 5.38 -7.71 6.82
N LYS A 121 6.48 -7.59 7.55
CA LYS A 121 6.52 -7.13 8.95
C LYS A 121 7.26 -5.81 9.12
N GLU A 122 8.32 -5.61 8.35
CA GLU A 122 9.22 -4.47 8.48
C GLU A 122 9.31 -3.73 7.15
N VAL A 123 8.87 -2.47 7.16
CA VAL A 123 8.91 -1.57 6.01
C VAL A 123 9.62 -0.30 6.44
N ARG A 124 10.74 0.02 5.80
CA ARG A 124 11.33 1.36 5.90
C ARG A 124 10.88 2.18 4.71
N LEU A 125 10.03 3.16 4.98
CA LEU A 125 9.56 4.14 4.00
C LEU A 125 10.63 5.21 3.71
N PRO A 126 10.62 5.83 2.52
CA PRO A 126 11.51 6.94 2.18
C PRO A 126 11.19 8.19 3.01
N HIS A 127 12.20 8.85 3.57
CA HIS A 127 12.07 10.16 4.22
C HIS A 127 12.28 11.28 3.21
N TYR A 128 11.20 11.68 2.55
CA TYR A 128 11.22 12.80 1.63
C TYR A 128 11.53 14.09 2.40
N THR A 129 12.40 14.95 1.86
CA THR A 129 12.76 16.23 2.51
C THR A 129 12.12 17.45 1.83
N ARG A 130 11.54 17.29 0.64
CA ARG A 130 11.12 18.41 -0.22
C ARG A 130 9.77 18.26 -0.92
N ALA A 131 9.13 17.10 -0.81
CA ALA A 131 7.90 16.81 -1.54
C ALA A 131 6.82 16.30 -0.58
N ARG A 132 5.59 16.76 -0.79
CA ARG A 132 4.40 16.16 -0.19
C ARG A 132 4.10 14.87 -0.95
N THR A 133 4.01 13.76 -0.24
CA THR A 133 3.92 12.42 -0.82
C THR A 133 2.56 11.80 -0.55
N ILE A 134 2.11 10.99 -1.51
CA ILE A 134 0.88 10.22 -1.44
C ILE A 134 1.24 8.75 -1.17
N MET A 135 0.49 8.11 -0.27
CA MET A 135 0.50 6.65 -0.18
C MET A 135 -0.47 6.10 -1.22
N GLY A 136 0.03 5.40 -2.24
CA GLY A 136 -0.78 4.97 -3.39
C GLY A 136 -1.88 3.97 -3.06
N LYS A 137 -2.91 3.94 -3.91
CA LYS A 137 -4.06 3.02 -3.81
C LYS A 137 -3.63 1.58 -3.55
N SER A 138 -4.19 0.98 -2.51
CA SER A 138 -3.95 -0.43 -2.12
C SER A 138 -2.48 -0.82 -1.96
N ALA A 139 -1.58 0.14 -1.69
CA ALA A 139 -0.13 -0.08 -1.65
C ALA A 139 0.29 -1.23 -0.73
N PHE A 140 -0.31 -1.34 0.46
CA PHE A 140 -0.07 -2.38 1.48
C PHE A 140 -1.32 -3.22 1.76
N TYR A 141 -2.27 -3.28 0.81
CA TYR A 141 -3.48 -4.09 0.96
C TYR A 141 -3.13 -5.53 1.40
N CYS A 142 -3.82 -6.04 2.42
CA CYS A 142 -3.67 -7.41 2.94
C CYS A 142 -2.22 -7.77 3.37
N CYS A 143 -1.45 -6.79 3.83
CA CYS A 143 -0.18 -7.03 4.55
C CYS A 143 -0.46 -7.49 5.99
N LYS A 144 -1.04 -8.69 6.15
CA LYS A 144 -1.59 -9.20 7.42
C LYS A 144 -0.60 -9.22 8.58
N SER A 145 0.70 -9.34 8.32
CA SER A 145 1.76 -9.37 9.33
C SER A 145 2.36 -8.00 9.68
N LEU A 146 1.93 -6.92 9.03
CA LEU A 146 2.49 -5.59 9.25
C LEU A 146 2.00 -5.07 10.60
N GLU A 147 2.88 -5.00 11.60
CA GLU A 147 2.51 -4.61 12.96
C GLU A 147 2.62 -3.10 13.21
N ARG A 148 3.62 -2.47 12.59
CA ARG A 148 3.95 -1.05 12.71
C ARG A 148 4.53 -0.55 11.40
N ILE A 149 4.30 0.72 11.10
CA ILE A 149 4.95 1.43 10.01
C ILE A 149 5.24 2.85 10.45
N ASP A 150 6.52 3.23 10.35
CA ASP A 150 6.94 4.60 10.66
C ASP A 150 6.59 5.47 9.46
N MET A 151 5.53 6.28 9.60
CA MET A 151 5.08 7.21 8.57
C MET A 151 5.89 8.51 8.62
N PRO A 152 6.63 8.86 7.55
CA PRO A 152 7.29 10.15 7.46
C PRO A 152 6.28 11.31 7.37
N ASP A 153 6.62 12.44 8.00
CA ASP A 153 5.79 13.66 8.05
C ASP A 153 5.44 14.27 6.68
N THR A 154 6.09 13.84 5.61
CA THR A 154 5.80 14.29 4.25
C THR A 154 4.60 13.63 3.61
N PHE A 155 4.14 12.49 4.14
CA PHE A 155 2.90 11.89 3.68
C PHE A 155 1.73 12.75 4.15
N TYR A 156 0.85 13.12 3.21
CA TYR A 156 -0.33 13.95 3.50
C TYR A 156 -1.64 13.33 3.02
N TYR A 157 -1.57 12.35 2.12
CA TYR A 157 -2.73 11.69 1.52
C TYR A 157 -2.51 10.18 1.58
N ILE A 158 -3.51 9.47 2.06
CA ILE A 158 -3.55 8.01 2.03
C ILE A 158 -4.70 7.61 1.12
N ASP A 159 -4.35 6.99 0.01
CA ASP A 159 -5.29 6.64 -1.05
C ASP A 159 -6.10 5.39 -0.71
N ASP A 160 -7.10 5.11 -1.55
CA ASP A 160 -8.11 4.08 -1.29
C ASP A 160 -7.48 2.72 -1.00
N GLY A 161 -7.91 2.10 0.10
CA GLY A 161 -7.48 0.77 0.52
C GLY A 161 -5.98 0.61 0.83
N ALA A 162 -5.21 1.69 0.98
CA ALA A 162 -3.75 1.63 1.08
C ALA A 162 -3.23 0.65 2.14
N PHE A 163 -3.90 0.53 3.29
CA PHE A 163 -3.61 -0.40 4.39
C PHE A 163 -4.80 -1.29 4.73
N ASP A 164 -5.74 -1.48 3.80
CA ASP A 164 -6.89 -2.35 4.01
C ASP A 164 -6.43 -3.78 4.32
N ALA A 165 -7.13 -4.47 5.22
CA ALA A 165 -6.84 -5.81 5.70
C ALA A 165 -5.42 -5.99 6.30
N CYS A 166 -4.80 -4.92 6.80
CA CYS A 166 -3.59 -5.00 7.63
C CYS A 166 -3.93 -5.41 9.06
N HIS A 167 -4.39 -6.66 9.25
CA HIS A 167 -4.99 -7.14 10.51
C HIS A 167 -4.09 -6.96 11.75
N SER A 168 -2.77 -7.02 11.59
CA SER A 168 -1.81 -6.88 12.69
C SER A 168 -1.38 -5.44 12.98
N LEU A 169 -1.77 -4.47 12.15
CA LEU A 169 -1.32 -3.08 12.30
C LEU A 169 -1.91 -2.50 13.59
N ARG A 170 -1.06 -2.21 14.57
CA ARG A 170 -1.47 -1.79 15.93
C ARG A 170 -1.33 -0.30 16.16
N GLU A 171 -0.35 0.30 15.51
CA GLU A 171 0.05 1.69 15.71
C GLU A 171 0.56 2.27 14.40
N ILE A 172 0.10 3.48 14.08
CA ILE A 172 0.54 4.25 12.94
C ILE A 172 0.41 5.75 13.26
N ASN A 173 1.43 6.53 12.93
CA ASN A 173 1.39 7.97 13.08
C ASN A 173 0.64 8.59 11.88
N LEU A 174 -0.51 9.22 12.15
CA LEU A 174 -1.35 9.86 11.15
C LEU A 174 -1.50 11.37 11.36
N SER A 175 -0.69 11.98 12.24
CA SER A 175 -0.88 13.37 12.63
C SER A 175 -0.80 14.34 11.45
N ARG A 176 0.07 14.08 10.47
CA ARG A 176 0.29 14.94 9.29
C ARG A 176 -0.63 14.65 8.10
N ILE A 177 -1.51 13.65 8.20
CA ILE A 177 -2.37 13.23 7.10
C ILE A 177 -3.56 14.17 6.97
N GLU A 178 -3.76 14.72 5.78
CA GLU A 178 -4.88 15.62 5.43
C GLU A 178 -6.07 14.88 4.83
N VAL A 179 -5.86 13.75 4.15
CA VAL A 179 -6.96 12.98 3.55
C VAL A 179 -6.70 11.48 3.70
N ILE A 180 -7.75 10.77 4.12
CA ILE A 180 -7.77 9.31 4.18
C ILE A 180 -8.88 8.81 3.26
N GLY A 181 -8.47 8.07 2.24
CA GLY A 181 -9.32 7.49 1.20
C GLY A 181 -10.22 6.35 1.67
N LYS A 182 -11.06 5.88 0.76
CA LYS A 182 -12.06 4.85 1.03
C LYS A 182 -11.38 3.56 1.44
N ASN A 183 -11.87 2.91 2.49
CA ASN A 183 -11.30 1.66 3.02
C ASN A 183 -9.80 1.72 3.40
N ALA A 184 -9.18 2.90 3.48
CA ALA A 184 -7.72 3.02 3.59
C ALA A 184 -7.11 2.22 4.74
N PHE A 185 -7.82 2.10 5.87
CA PHE A 185 -7.47 1.27 7.03
C PHE A 185 -8.58 0.29 7.37
N SER A 186 -9.45 -0.06 6.41
CA SER A 186 -10.48 -1.06 6.67
C SER A 186 -9.84 -2.39 7.10
N GLY A 187 -10.48 -3.12 8.02
CA GLY A 187 -9.96 -4.40 8.51
C GLY A 187 -8.62 -4.30 9.27
N CYS A 188 -8.16 -3.12 9.68
CA CYS A 188 -7.03 -2.98 10.61
C CYS A 188 -7.47 -3.39 12.03
N GLU A 189 -7.74 -4.69 12.22
CA GLU A 189 -8.41 -5.22 13.41
C GLU A 189 -7.62 -5.04 14.71
N SER A 190 -6.30 -4.83 14.63
CA SER A 190 -5.43 -4.59 15.80
C SER A 190 -5.19 -3.11 16.13
N LEU A 191 -5.67 -2.18 15.30
CA LEU A 191 -5.40 -0.74 15.46
C LEU A 191 -6.20 -0.20 16.65
N ARG A 192 -5.50 0.32 17.67
CA ARG A 192 -6.14 0.76 18.94
C ARG A 192 -6.35 2.25 19.06
N LYS A 193 -5.44 3.06 18.51
CA LYS A 193 -5.47 4.51 18.68
C LYS A 193 -5.15 5.19 17.37
N VAL A 194 -5.94 6.20 17.05
CA VAL A 194 -5.77 7.06 15.88
C VAL A 194 -5.77 8.52 16.33
N VAL A 195 -4.72 9.26 15.97
CA VAL A 195 -4.59 10.70 16.24
C VAL A 195 -4.39 11.41 14.91
N LEU A 196 -5.30 12.35 14.61
CA LEU A 196 -5.42 13.02 13.32
C LEU A 196 -5.41 14.53 13.55
N ASP A 197 -4.26 15.16 13.33
CA ASP A 197 -4.06 16.58 13.64
C ASP A 197 -4.47 17.46 12.45
N ASP A 198 -3.89 17.18 11.28
CA ASP A 198 -4.04 17.98 10.05
C ASP A 198 -5.19 17.47 9.14
N ILE A 199 -5.97 16.48 9.58
CA ILE A 199 -6.99 15.79 8.76
C ILE A 199 -8.10 16.73 8.29
N ARG A 200 -8.50 16.61 7.03
CA ARG A 200 -9.58 17.38 6.41
C ARG A 200 -10.72 16.50 5.93
N ILE A 201 -10.41 15.31 5.41
CA ILE A 201 -11.41 14.40 4.84
C ILE A 201 -11.10 12.97 5.29
N ILE A 202 -12.12 12.31 5.86
CA ILE A 202 -12.14 10.89 6.14
C ILE A 202 -13.26 10.28 5.29
N GLU A 203 -12.87 9.54 4.26
CA GLU A 203 -13.77 8.91 3.30
C GLU A 203 -14.53 7.71 3.87
N GLU A 204 -15.45 7.18 3.07
CA GLU A 204 -16.30 6.04 3.41
C GLU A 204 -15.47 4.80 3.79
N PHE A 205 -15.83 4.16 4.92
CA PHE A 205 -15.13 2.97 5.45
C PHE A 205 -13.62 3.14 5.69
N ALA A 206 -13.09 4.37 5.73
CA ALA A 206 -11.67 4.63 5.94
C ALA A 206 -11.06 3.85 7.13
N PHE A 207 -11.80 3.70 8.23
CA PHE A 207 -11.45 2.88 9.40
C PHE A 207 -12.50 1.79 9.66
N GLY A 208 -13.14 1.29 8.61
CA GLY A 208 -14.12 0.22 8.69
C GLY A 208 -13.54 -1.04 9.36
N HIS A 209 -14.35 -1.78 10.12
CA HIS A 209 -13.91 -3.04 10.75
C HIS A 209 -12.63 -2.94 11.62
N CYS A 210 -12.22 -1.75 12.06
CA CYS A 210 -11.17 -1.55 13.06
C CYS A 210 -11.68 -1.93 14.46
N LYS A 211 -11.90 -3.23 14.69
CA LYS A 211 -12.60 -3.78 15.87
C LYS A 211 -11.90 -3.48 17.20
N ALA A 212 -10.56 -3.35 17.21
CA ALA A 212 -9.80 -3.00 18.42
C ALA A 212 -9.67 -1.50 18.67
N LEU A 213 -10.28 -0.63 17.84
CA LEU A 213 -10.13 0.81 17.98
C LEU A 213 -10.70 1.24 19.32
N GLU A 214 -9.85 1.83 20.16
CA GLU A 214 -10.14 2.24 21.52
C GLU A 214 -10.28 3.75 21.67
N GLU A 215 -9.53 4.52 20.86
CA GLU A 215 -9.46 5.97 20.93
C GLU A 215 -9.27 6.58 19.53
N VAL A 216 -10.09 7.58 19.19
CA VAL A 216 -9.95 8.40 17.99
C VAL A 216 -9.91 9.86 18.40
N ILE A 217 -8.82 10.55 18.11
CA ILE A 217 -8.65 11.99 18.36
C ILE A 217 -8.56 12.69 17.01
N ILE A 218 -9.52 13.56 16.72
CA ILE A 218 -9.50 14.45 15.56
C ILE A 218 -9.35 15.87 16.08
N LYS A 219 -8.25 16.55 15.74
CA LYS A 219 -8.00 17.93 16.21
C LYS A 219 -8.58 18.99 15.28
N ASN A 220 -8.79 18.68 14.01
CA ASN A 220 -9.41 19.61 13.07
C ASN A 220 -10.95 19.57 13.21
N PRO A 221 -11.59 20.62 13.74
CA PRO A 221 -13.05 20.65 13.91
C PRO A 221 -13.81 20.72 12.57
N ASP A 222 -13.15 21.15 11.50
CA ASP A 222 -13.72 21.28 10.16
C ASP A 222 -13.53 20.01 9.30
N CYS A 223 -13.05 18.90 9.90
CA CYS A 223 -12.88 17.63 9.20
C CYS A 223 -14.23 17.10 8.70
N GLU A 224 -14.32 16.82 7.41
CA GLU A 224 -15.43 16.10 6.80
C GLU A 224 -15.28 14.60 7.08
N ILE A 225 -16.26 14.01 7.78
CA ILE A 225 -16.28 12.59 8.12
C ILE A 225 -17.47 11.96 7.40
N ASN A 226 -17.20 11.05 6.46
CA ASN A 226 -18.24 10.35 5.73
C ASN A 226 -19.05 9.40 6.66
N LYS A 227 -20.32 9.16 6.33
CA LYS A 227 -21.31 8.43 7.15
C LYS A 227 -20.80 7.08 7.66
N TYR A 228 -20.01 6.36 6.86
CA TYR A 228 -19.52 5.01 7.21
C TYR A 228 -18.03 4.95 7.50
N ALA A 229 -17.36 6.10 7.69
CA ALA A 229 -15.92 6.17 7.95
C ALA A 229 -15.43 5.21 9.05
N PHE A 230 -16.22 5.01 10.11
CA PHE A 230 -15.89 4.13 11.25
C PHE A 230 -16.87 2.95 11.39
N SER A 231 -17.49 2.49 10.30
CA SER A 231 -18.46 1.39 10.37
C SER A 231 -17.86 0.10 10.94
N PHE A 232 -18.67 -0.68 11.65
CA PHE A 232 -18.24 -1.92 12.32
C PHE A 232 -17.10 -1.71 13.34
N THR A 233 -17.00 -0.51 13.89
CA THR A 233 -16.18 -0.19 15.07
C THR A 233 -17.09 0.16 16.25
N LYS A 234 -16.51 0.36 17.45
CA LYS A 234 -17.27 0.88 18.60
C LYS A 234 -17.64 2.37 18.48
N PHE A 235 -17.12 3.06 17.46
CA PHE A 235 -17.38 4.47 17.20
C PHE A 235 -18.39 4.56 16.08
N GLU A 236 -19.53 5.20 16.32
CA GLU A 236 -20.41 5.59 15.23
C GLU A 236 -19.86 6.91 14.65
N SER A 237 -19.90 7.12 13.33
CA SER A 237 -19.36 8.36 12.73
C SER A 237 -20.00 9.63 13.32
N LYS A 238 -21.25 9.53 13.81
CA LYS A 238 -21.95 10.60 14.55
C LYS A 238 -21.41 10.84 15.98
N ASP A 239 -20.76 9.86 16.59
CA ASP A 239 -20.14 9.96 17.93
C ASP A 239 -18.73 10.57 17.85
N VAL A 240 -18.00 10.31 16.75
CA VAL A 240 -16.69 10.95 16.47
C VAL A 240 -16.87 12.45 16.23
N ILE A 241 -18.01 12.88 15.67
CA ILE A 241 -18.36 14.30 15.48
C ILE A 241 -18.54 15.04 16.84
N ASN A 242 -18.83 14.33 17.95
CA ASN A 242 -19.07 14.96 19.26
C ASN A 242 -17.81 15.29 20.07
N VAL A 243 -16.59 14.99 19.60
CA VAL A 243 -15.35 15.39 20.29
C VAL A 243 -15.03 16.89 20.04
N SER A 244 -15.74 17.54 19.11
CA SER A 244 -15.63 18.97 18.81
C SER A 244 -16.47 19.91 19.71
N LYS A 245 -17.10 19.41 20.79
CA LYS A 245 -17.83 20.28 21.75
C LYS A 245 -16.95 21.17 22.63
N PHE A 246 -15.64 21.22 22.39
CA PHE A 246 -14.81 22.35 22.83
C PHE A 246 -14.46 23.24 21.64
N THR A 247 -15.09 24.43 21.66
CA THR A 247 -14.75 25.69 20.96
C THR A 247 -15.21 25.91 19.51
N THR A 248 -16.47 26.35 19.43
CA THR A 248 -17.03 27.46 18.60
C THR A 248 -16.42 27.80 17.22
N SER A 249 -17.22 27.44 16.21
CA SER A 249 -17.74 28.26 15.08
C SER A 249 -16.77 28.95 14.10
N GLN A 250 -16.82 28.54 12.84
CA GLN A 250 -17.48 29.26 11.72
C GLN A 250 -17.36 28.45 10.41
N LYS A 251 -18.49 28.23 9.71
CA LYS A 251 -18.56 27.56 8.40
C LYS A 251 -17.83 28.34 7.31
N PRO A 252 -17.14 27.68 6.37
CA PRO A 252 -17.31 28.11 4.97
C PRO A 252 -17.18 27.05 3.85
N TYR A 253 -18.02 27.28 2.82
CA TYR A 253 -17.80 27.22 1.37
C TYR A 253 -17.47 25.89 0.63
N ILE A 254 -18.41 25.47 -0.23
CA ILE A 254 -18.35 24.32 -1.14
C ILE A 254 -18.04 24.82 -2.56
N LYS A 255 -17.06 24.20 -3.24
CA LYS A 255 -16.90 24.30 -4.70
C LYS A 255 -17.35 22.99 -5.37
N PRO A 256 -18.02 23.05 -6.54
CA PRO A 256 -18.61 21.88 -7.17
C PRO A 256 -17.56 20.99 -7.84
N TYR A 257 -17.81 19.69 -7.74
CA TYR A 257 -17.08 18.54 -8.30
C TYR A 257 -16.99 18.59 -9.84
N ASP A 258 -15.79 18.34 -10.39
CA ASP A 258 -15.55 18.18 -11.83
C ASP A 258 -15.37 16.70 -12.17
N ALA A 259 -16.34 16.15 -12.90
CA ALA A 259 -16.40 14.75 -13.29
C ALA A 259 -15.65 14.53 -14.62
N SER A 260 -14.32 14.48 -14.57
CA SER A 260 -13.53 13.91 -15.67
C SER A 260 -12.16 13.38 -15.23
N SER A 261 -12.09 12.15 -14.72
CA SER A 261 -10.84 11.38 -14.73
C SER A 261 -11.12 9.92 -15.06
N LYS A 262 -10.63 9.47 -16.22
CA LYS A 262 -10.80 8.13 -16.80
C LYS A 262 -9.86 7.08 -16.19
N TYR A 263 -9.99 6.79 -14.90
CA TYR A 263 -9.30 5.65 -14.27
C TYR A 263 -10.24 4.89 -13.32
N ASP A 264 -11.43 4.54 -13.85
CA ASP A 264 -12.33 3.58 -13.24
C ASP A 264 -12.10 2.22 -13.92
N ASP A 265 -11.29 1.33 -13.33
CA ASP A 265 -11.25 -0.07 -13.79
C ASP A 265 -10.92 -1.09 -12.68
N TYR A 266 -10.95 -0.69 -11.41
CA TYR A 266 -10.95 -1.64 -10.29
C TYR A 266 -11.92 -1.15 -9.20
N HIS A 267 -13.21 -1.18 -9.55
CA HIS A 267 -14.27 -1.36 -8.58
C HIS A 267 -14.36 -2.86 -8.31
N TRP A 268 -14.13 -3.27 -7.07
CA TRP A 268 -14.58 -4.59 -6.64
C TRP A 268 -16.09 -4.63 -6.80
N SER A 269 -16.59 -5.64 -7.48
CA SER A 269 -18.02 -5.82 -7.56
C SER A 269 -18.54 -6.11 -6.14
N PRO A 270 -19.80 -5.77 -5.83
CA PRO A 270 -20.43 -6.17 -4.58
C PRO A 270 -20.30 -7.68 -4.29
N GLN A 271 -20.27 -8.52 -5.34
CA GLN A 271 -19.98 -9.95 -5.24
C GLN A 271 -18.57 -10.24 -4.72
N ASP A 272 -17.55 -9.55 -5.24
CA ASP A 272 -16.17 -9.72 -4.77
C ASP A 272 -16.03 -9.33 -3.28
N LEU A 273 -16.79 -8.31 -2.83
CA LEU A 273 -16.85 -7.90 -1.43
C LEU A 273 -17.57 -8.94 -0.56
N ALA A 274 -18.71 -9.46 -1.00
CA ALA A 274 -19.48 -10.46 -0.26
C ALA A 274 -18.70 -11.76 -0.06
N GLU A 275 -18.07 -12.28 -1.13
CA GLU A 275 -17.25 -13.49 -1.07
C GLU A 275 -16.01 -13.28 -0.18
N TYR A 276 -15.40 -12.08 -0.23
CA TYR A 276 -14.24 -11.72 0.57
C TYR A 276 -14.52 -11.71 2.09
N TYR A 277 -15.69 -11.21 2.51
CA TYR A 277 -16.09 -11.19 3.92
C TYR A 277 -16.77 -12.48 4.39
N GLY A 278 -16.83 -13.51 3.53
CA GLY A 278 -17.41 -14.81 3.87
C GLY A 278 -18.93 -14.83 3.92
N TYR A 279 -19.59 -13.91 3.20
CA TYR A 279 -21.04 -13.94 2.99
C TYR A 279 -21.37 -14.77 1.75
N ASP A 280 -22.42 -15.58 1.86
CA ASP A 280 -22.84 -16.48 0.77
C ASP A 280 -23.36 -15.72 -0.46
N ASN A 281 -23.81 -14.47 -0.28
CA ASN A 281 -24.22 -13.61 -1.36
C ASN A 281 -24.18 -12.12 -0.96
N VAL A 282 -24.38 -11.26 -1.96
CA VAL A 282 -24.34 -9.80 -1.85
C VAL A 282 -25.49 -9.24 -1.02
N GLU A 283 -26.66 -9.89 -1.04
CA GLU A 283 -27.80 -9.46 -0.24
C GLU A 283 -27.54 -9.72 1.24
N ASP A 284 -26.96 -10.87 1.62
CA ASP A 284 -26.52 -11.15 2.99
C ASP A 284 -25.43 -10.17 3.44
N TYR A 285 -24.53 -9.77 2.54
CA TYR A 285 -23.56 -8.72 2.81
C TYR A 285 -24.23 -7.37 3.10
N TYR A 286 -25.25 -6.96 2.31
CA TYR A 286 -25.97 -5.68 2.50
C TYR A 286 -27.02 -5.70 3.61
N ASP A 287 -27.65 -6.85 3.90
CA ASP A 287 -28.67 -7.00 4.94
C ASP A 287 -28.04 -7.13 6.34
N ASN A 288 -26.75 -7.49 6.40
CA ASN A 288 -25.95 -7.45 7.61
C ASN A 288 -25.06 -6.18 7.71
N MET A 289 -25.32 -5.15 6.87
CA MET A 289 -24.75 -3.79 7.01
C MET A 289 -25.49 -2.92 8.02
#